data_AF-A0A841RKK3-F1
#
_entry.id   AF-A0A841RKK3-F1
#
_cell.length_a   1.000
_cell.length_b   1.000
_cell.length_c   1.000
_cell.angle_alpha   90.00
_cell.angle_beta   90.00
_cell.angle_gamma   90.00
#
_symmetry.space_group_name_H-M   'P 1'
#
loop_
_entity.id
_entity.type
_entity.pdbx_description
1 polymer ?
#
loop_
_entity_poly.entity_id
_entity_poly.type
_entity_poly.pdbx_seq_one_letter_code
_entity_poly.pdbx_strand_id
1 'polypeptide(L)'
;MSLFKRMKTFMKSELPAKENSLNDLQKQVEKSIRELKVKIETIETHVQRTEQEIIEKNQLADKYSRYVEKSTGEADKSNFKLQEQKAKKEIIELKKTKKQLVEGLVRLQQQYDKMDDTYTDTIQRIQSIEVELKNKQEEGNLQTNLKQLEEESMRQLFEAEALLELRKDPY
;
A
#
# COMPACT_ATOMS: atom_id res chain seq x y z
N MET A 1 -11.05 -4.79 17.46
CA MET A 1 -12.42 -5.14 17.02
C MET A 1 -12.47 -5.10 15.50
N SER A 2 -12.85 -6.20 14.84
CA SER A 2 -12.97 -6.29 13.38
C SER A 2 -14.15 -5.44 12.86
N LEU A 3 -13.96 -4.77 11.71
CA LEU A 3 -14.96 -3.94 11.03
C LEU A 3 -16.23 -4.73 10.63
N PHE A 4 -16.14 -6.06 10.48
CA PHE A 4 -17.30 -6.94 10.31
C PHE A 4 -18.35 -6.78 11.42
N LYS A 5 -17.92 -6.53 12.66
CA LYS A 5 -18.85 -6.27 13.77
C LYS A 5 -19.45 -4.87 13.71
N ARG A 6 -18.71 -3.86 13.23
CA ARG A 6 -19.18 -2.47 13.13
C ARG A 6 -20.16 -2.28 11.97
N MET A 7 -19.91 -2.96 10.85
CA MET A 7 -20.77 -2.94 9.67
C MET A 7 -22.08 -3.70 9.91
N LYS A 8 -22.05 -4.82 10.65
CA LYS A 8 -23.28 -5.53 11.06
C LYS A 8 -24.17 -4.68 11.98
N THR A 9 -23.59 -3.71 12.69
CA THR A 9 -24.33 -2.71 13.45
C THR A 9 -24.91 -1.63 12.52
N PHE A 10 -24.13 -1.14 11.55
CA PHE A 10 -24.55 -0.09 10.61
C PHE A 10 -25.65 -0.54 9.63
N MET A 11 -25.55 -1.76 9.09
CA MET A 11 -26.59 -2.34 8.22
C MET A 11 -27.85 -2.76 8.99
N LYS A 12 -27.77 -2.95 10.32
CA LYS A 12 -28.92 -3.31 11.16
C LYS A 12 -29.62 -2.11 11.79
N SER A 13 -29.02 -0.94 11.84
CA SER A 13 -29.71 0.27 12.28
C SER A 13 -30.63 0.74 11.16
N GLU A 14 -31.92 0.42 11.27
CA GLU A 14 -32.98 1.04 10.49
C GLU A 14 -32.82 2.56 10.54
N LEU A 15 -32.49 3.15 9.38
CA LEU A 15 -32.45 4.58 9.08
C LEU A 15 -33.11 5.49 10.14
N PRO A 16 -32.29 6.25 10.91
CA PRO A 16 -32.52 7.67 10.99
C PRO A 16 -31.23 8.43 10.64
N ALA A 17 -31.38 9.58 9.97
CA ALA A 17 -30.33 10.54 9.64
C ALA A 17 -29.45 10.24 8.41
N LYS A 18 -29.97 10.60 7.23
CA LYS A 18 -29.28 10.64 5.92
C LYS A 18 -28.04 11.55 5.85
N GLU A 19 -27.74 12.37 6.86
CA GLU A 19 -26.62 13.34 6.82
C GLU A 19 -25.32 12.83 7.48
N ASN A 20 -25.40 11.75 8.28
CA ASN A 20 -24.24 11.20 8.99
C ASN A 20 -23.52 10.08 8.23
N SER A 21 -24.20 9.34 7.34
CA SER A 21 -23.60 8.20 6.61
C SER A 21 -22.49 8.62 5.65
N LEU A 22 -22.70 9.75 4.97
CA LEU A 22 -21.80 10.26 3.93
C LEU A 22 -20.54 10.86 4.51
N ASN A 23 -20.68 11.67 5.57
CA ASN A 23 -19.56 12.19 6.34
C ASN A 23 -18.71 11.07 6.95
N ASP A 24 -19.35 9.99 7.42
CA ASP A 24 -18.64 8.83 7.96
C ASP A 24 -17.92 8.03 6.88
N LEU A 25 -18.53 7.86 5.70
CA LEU A 25 -17.91 7.24 4.54
C LEU A 25 -16.73 8.07 4.02
N GLN A 26 -16.90 9.39 3.94
CA GLN A 26 -15.84 10.34 3.57
C GLN A 26 -14.62 10.19 4.50
N LYS A 27 -14.84 10.20 5.82
CA LYS A 27 -13.79 10.02 6.83
C LYS A 27 -13.10 8.66 6.74
N GLN A 28 -13.85 7.59 6.44
CA GLN A 28 -13.28 6.26 6.28
C GLN A 28 -12.37 6.18 5.07
N VAL A 29 -12.77 6.72 3.92
CA VAL A 29 -11.92 6.74 2.72
C VAL A 29 -10.69 7.61 2.93
N GLU A 30 -10.82 8.82 3.48
CA GLU A 30 -9.67 9.68 3.80
C GLU A 30 -8.68 9.00 4.74
N LYS A 31 -9.19 8.18 5.67
CA LYS A 31 -8.36 7.38 6.56
C LYS A 31 -7.63 6.27 5.79
N SER A 32 -8.32 5.54 4.93
CA SER A 32 -7.73 4.49 4.09
C SER A 32 -6.69 5.04 3.11
N ILE A 33 -6.93 6.19 2.48
CA ILE A 33 -5.96 6.90 1.61
C ILE A 33 -4.70 7.24 2.41
N ARG A 34 -4.87 7.83 3.61
CA ARG A 34 -3.74 8.14 4.50
C ARG A 34 -2.95 6.91 4.92
N GLU A 35 -3.64 5.82 5.30
CA GLU A 35 -2.98 4.57 5.68
C GLU A 35 -2.21 3.92 4.51
N LEU A 36 -2.77 3.94 3.29
CA LEU A 36 -2.07 3.49 2.09
C LEU A 36 -0.84 4.33 1.80
N LYS A 37 -0.96 5.67 1.88
CA LYS A 37 0.16 6.59 1.67
C LYS A 37 1.32 6.32 2.63
N VAL A 38 1.03 6.17 3.93
CA VAL A 38 2.05 5.85 4.94
C VAL A 38 2.73 4.50 4.63
N LYS A 39 1.99 3.51 4.16
CA LYS A 39 2.59 2.22 3.77
C LYS A 39 3.46 2.32 2.51
N ILE A 40 3.06 3.12 1.53
CA ILE A 40 3.86 3.43 0.34
C ILE A 40 5.20 4.05 0.79
N GLU A 41 5.16 5.11 1.59
CA GLU A 41 6.36 5.80 2.12
C GLU A 41 7.25 4.86 2.94
N THR A 42 6.66 3.96 3.72
CA THR A 42 7.38 2.94 4.51
C THR A 42 8.11 1.96 3.59
N ILE A 43 7.43 1.44 2.56
CA ILE A 43 8.03 0.50 1.60
C ILE A 43 9.12 1.19 0.78
N GLU A 44 8.93 2.43 0.35
CA GLU A 44 9.95 3.23 -0.33
C GLU A 44 11.20 3.38 0.53
N THR A 45 11.03 3.67 1.82
CA THR A 45 12.14 3.73 2.78
C THR A 45 12.86 2.39 2.88
N HIS A 46 12.14 1.26 2.89
CA HIS A 46 12.76 -0.07 2.89
C HIS A 46 13.51 -0.36 1.59
N VAL A 47 12.97 0.02 0.43
CA VAL A 47 13.65 -0.11 -0.86
C VAL A 47 14.97 0.66 -0.86
N GLN A 48 14.98 1.88 -0.32
CA GLN A 48 16.20 2.70 -0.19
C GLN A 48 17.23 2.05 0.74
N ARG A 49 16.80 1.52 1.91
CA ARG A 49 17.69 0.81 2.83
C ARG A 49 18.29 -0.44 2.20
N THR A 50 17.49 -1.26 1.52
CA THR A 50 17.99 -2.43 0.81
C THR A 50 18.97 -2.05 -0.29
N GLU A 51 18.76 -0.92 -0.99
CA GLU A 51 19.73 -0.43 -1.97
C GLU A 51 21.07 -0.04 -1.32
N GLN A 52 21.02 0.63 -0.18
CA GLN A 52 22.21 0.99 0.58
C GLN A 52 22.98 -0.26 1.03
N GLU A 53 22.28 -1.28 1.52
CA GLU A 53 22.90 -2.57 1.89
C GLU A 53 23.56 -3.25 0.68
N ILE A 54 22.94 -3.19 -0.50
CA ILE A 54 23.55 -3.70 -1.75
C ILE A 54 24.87 -2.97 -2.04
N ILE A 55 24.90 -1.65 -1.92
CA ILE A 55 26.10 -0.84 -2.14
C ILE A 55 27.22 -1.25 -1.17
N GLU A 56 26.90 -1.36 0.12
CA GLU A 56 27.86 -1.76 1.15
C GLU A 56 28.42 -3.16 0.91
N LYS A 57 27.57 -4.12 0.50
CA LYS A 57 28.02 -5.47 0.18
C LYS A 57 28.85 -5.54 -1.10
N ASN A 58 28.56 -4.71 -2.11
CA ASN A 58 29.42 -4.58 -3.29
C ASN A 58 30.81 -4.07 -2.89
N GLN A 59 30.88 -3.02 -2.06
CA GLN A 59 32.16 -2.51 -1.55
C GLN A 59 32.93 -3.57 -0.75
N LEU A 60 32.22 -4.39 0.04
CA LEU A 60 32.81 -5.49 0.79
C LEU A 60 33.37 -6.59 -0.13
N ALA A 61 32.63 -6.97 -1.18
CA ALA A 61 33.09 -7.92 -2.18
C ALA A 61 34.35 -7.42 -2.91
N ASP A 62 34.36 -6.14 -3.32
CA ASP A 62 35.52 -5.51 -3.95
C ASP A 62 36.73 -5.45 -3.01
N LYS A 63 36.50 -5.18 -1.73
CA LYS A 63 37.56 -5.20 -0.71
C LYS A 63 38.21 -6.58 -0.60
N TYR A 64 37.41 -7.64 -0.52
CA TYR A 64 37.93 -9.01 -0.46
C TYR A 64 38.63 -9.42 -1.76
N SER A 65 38.11 -9.01 -2.92
CA SER A 65 38.76 -9.23 -4.21
C SER A 65 40.17 -8.64 -4.24
N ARG A 66 40.35 -7.38 -3.79
CA ARG A 66 41.68 -6.76 -3.65
C ARG A 66 42.60 -7.48 -2.66
N TYR A 67 42.05 -8.06 -1.59
CA TYR A 67 42.83 -8.85 -0.64
C TYR A 67 43.28 -10.19 -1.21
N VAL A 68 42.47 -10.84 -2.06
CA VAL A 68 42.87 -12.03 -2.81
C VAL A 68 44.06 -11.73 -3.73
N GLU A 69 44.02 -10.60 -4.44
CA GLU A 69 45.09 -10.19 -5.37
C GLU A 69 46.41 -9.89 -4.64
N LYS A 70 46.34 -9.26 -3.46
CA LYS A 70 47.52 -8.83 -2.69
C LYS A 70 48.07 -9.92 -1.77
N SER A 71 47.28 -10.94 -1.46
CA SER A 71 47.73 -12.01 -0.57
C SER A 71 48.82 -12.85 -1.25
N THR A 72 49.81 -13.27 -0.48
CA THR A 72 50.86 -14.20 -0.91
C THR A 72 50.63 -15.61 -0.38
N GLY A 73 49.86 -15.75 0.72
CA GLY A 73 49.53 -17.03 1.35
C GLY A 73 48.28 -17.68 0.75
N GLU A 74 48.37 -18.97 0.43
CA GLU A 74 47.28 -19.72 -0.19
C GLU A 74 46.06 -19.88 0.75
N ALA A 75 46.31 -20.04 2.05
CA ALA A 75 45.26 -20.09 3.08
C ALA A 75 44.47 -18.77 3.16
N ASP A 76 45.17 -17.63 3.17
CA ASP A 76 44.55 -16.30 3.22
C ASP A 76 43.77 -16.00 1.94
N LYS A 77 44.33 -16.36 0.77
CA LYS A 77 43.60 -16.26 -0.52
C LYS A 77 42.30 -17.05 -0.48
N SER A 78 42.33 -18.28 0.03
CA SER A 78 41.14 -19.12 0.13
C SER A 78 40.07 -18.50 1.04
N ASN A 79 40.49 -17.97 2.20
CA ASN A 79 39.57 -17.31 3.12
C ASN A 79 38.96 -16.04 2.49
N PHE A 80 39.75 -15.16 1.87
CA PHE A 80 39.23 -13.96 1.23
C PHE A 80 38.29 -14.29 0.06
N LYS A 81 38.59 -15.32 -0.76
CA LYS A 81 37.67 -15.81 -1.80
C LYS A 81 36.35 -16.29 -1.21
N LEU A 82 36.37 -16.99 -0.07
CA LEU A 82 35.14 -17.43 0.59
C LEU A 82 34.30 -16.24 1.06
N GLN A 83 34.92 -15.20 1.64
CA GLN A 83 34.20 -14.00 2.08
C GLN A 83 33.65 -13.19 0.89
N GLU A 84 34.40 -13.09 -0.20
CA GLU A 84 33.93 -12.49 -1.45
C GLU A 84 32.69 -13.23 -1.99
N GLN A 85 32.72 -14.55 -2.03
CA GLN A 85 31.58 -15.37 -2.47
C GLN A 85 30.35 -15.19 -1.57
N LYS A 86 30.54 -15.11 -0.25
CA LYS A 86 29.45 -14.82 0.70
C LYS A 86 28.82 -13.46 0.43
N ALA A 87 29.63 -12.41 0.29
CA ALA A 87 29.14 -11.07 -0.03
C ALA A 87 28.38 -11.05 -1.38
N LYS A 88 28.89 -11.74 -2.41
CA LYS A 88 28.22 -11.89 -3.71
C LYS A 88 26.87 -12.61 -3.60
N LYS A 89 26.77 -13.64 -2.77
CA LYS A 89 25.51 -14.35 -2.53
C LYS A 89 24.49 -13.44 -1.84
N GLU A 90 24.90 -12.73 -0.80
CA GLU A 90 24.04 -11.78 -0.09
C GLU A 90 23.54 -10.65 -1.01
N ILE A 91 24.37 -10.14 -1.92
CA ILE A 91 23.95 -9.16 -2.95
C ILE A 91 22.81 -9.70 -3.81
N ILE A 92 22.88 -10.98 -4.23
CA ILE A 92 21.83 -11.60 -5.06
C ILE A 92 20.52 -11.70 -4.28
N GLU A 93 20.59 -12.10 -3.01
CA GLU A 93 19.42 -12.18 -2.13
C GLU A 93 18.78 -10.79 -1.91
N LEU A 94 19.60 -9.77 -1.60
CA LEU A 94 19.14 -8.39 -1.45
C LEU A 94 18.50 -7.83 -2.73
N LYS A 95 19.08 -8.11 -3.91
CA LYS A 95 18.49 -7.71 -5.20
C LYS A 95 17.13 -8.37 -5.44
N LYS A 96 16.97 -9.64 -5.05
CA LYS A 96 15.68 -10.34 -5.15
C LYS A 96 14.64 -9.70 -4.22
N THR A 97 15.01 -9.42 -2.97
CA THR A 97 14.13 -8.74 -2.00
C THR A 97 13.75 -7.35 -2.50
N LYS A 98 14.70 -6.55 -2.98
CA LYS A 98 14.44 -5.22 -3.57
C LYS A 98 13.42 -5.33 -4.70
N LYS A 99 13.58 -6.29 -5.62
CA LYS A 99 12.64 -6.51 -6.73
C LYS A 99 11.22 -6.79 -6.21
N GLN A 100 11.08 -7.66 -5.21
CA GLN A 100 9.77 -7.98 -4.62
C GLN A 100 9.13 -6.76 -3.93
N LEU A 101 9.93 -5.95 -3.23
CA LEU A 101 9.47 -4.70 -2.62
C LEU A 101 8.99 -3.71 -3.67
N VAL A 102 9.75 -3.51 -4.76
CA VAL A 102 9.40 -2.63 -5.87
C VAL A 102 8.12 -3.10 -6.59
N GLU A 103 8.01 -4.38 -6.91
CA GLU A 103 6.77 -4.94 -7.50
C GLU A 103 5.56 -4.74 -6.58
N GLY A 104 5.77 -4.86 -5.26
CA GLY A 104 4.77 -4.57 -4.25
C GLY A 104 4.37 -3.10 -4.20
N LEU A 105 5.34 -2.21 -4.28
CA LEU A 105 5.16 -0.76 -4.27
C LEU A 105 4.32 -0.31 -5.47
N VAL A 106 4.63 -0.79 -6.67
CA VAL A 106 3.88 -0.46 -7.89
C VAL A 106 2.40 -0.81 -7.74
N ARG A 107 2.08 -1.98 -7.19
CA ARG A 107 0.67 -2.39 -6.97
C ARG A 107 -0.05 -1.47 -5.97
N LEU A 108 0.65 -1.06 -4.90
CA LEU A 108 0.09 -0.14 -3.91
C LEU A 108 -0.10 1.27 -4.48
N GLN A 109 0.84 1.76 -5.27
CA GLN A 109 0.73 3.05 -5.95
C GLN A 109 -0.44 3.07 -6.93
N GLN A 110 -0.57 2.04 -7.79
CA GLN A 110 -1.72 1.92 -8.71
C GLN A 110 -3.07 1.92 -7.98
N GLN A 111 -3.15 1.30 -6.82
CA GLN A 111 -4.36 1.32 -6.00
C GLN A 111 -4.60 2.65 -5.31
N TYR A 112 -3.55 3.27 -4.79
CA TYR A 112 -3.63 4.60 -4.22
C TYR A 112 -4.16 5.59 -5.26
N ASP A 113 -3.59 5.60 -6.46
CA ASP A 113 -4.01 6.48 -7.56
C ASP A 113 -5.47 6.20 -7.94
N LYS A 114 -5.84 4.93 -8.13
CA LYS A 114 -7.22 4.55 -8.45
C LYS A 114 -8.21 4.97 -7.36
N MET A 115 -7.83 4.83 -6.09
CA MET A 115 -8.69 5.18 -4.97
C MET A 115 -8.81 6.70 -4.81
N ASP A 116 -7.73 7.45 -5.00
CA ASP A 116 -7.73 8.92 -4.93
C ASP A 116 -8.58 9.54 -6.04
N ASP A 117 -8.40 9.06 -7.29
CA ASP A 117 -9.18 9.49 -8.46
C ASP A 117 -10.67 9.15 -8.29
N THR A 118 -10.99 7.88 -8.01
CA THR A 118 -12.39 7.46 -7.94
C THR A 118 -13.11 8.06 -6.74
N TYR A 119 -12.42 8.23 -5.62
CA TYR A 119 -13.00 8.86 -4.44
C TYR A 119 -13.36 10.32 -4.70
N THR A 120 -12.45 11.07 -5.33
CA THR A 120 -12.68 12.47 -5.67
C THR A 120 -13.91 12.61 -6.56
N ASP A 121 -14.01 11.79 -7.61
CA ASP A 121 -15.15 11.79 -8.52
C ASP A 121 -16.45 11.35 -7.84
N THR A 122 -16.39 10.31 -7.00
CA THR A 122 -17.57 9.75 -6.32
C THR A 122 -18.14 10.73 -5.30
N ILE A 123 -17.29 11.37 -4.48
CA ILE A 123 -17.74 12.36 -3.50
C ILE A 123 -18.31 13.59 -4.20
N GLN A 124 -17.66 14.10 -5.26
CA GLN A 124 -18.20 15.22 -6.04
C GLN A 124 -19.57 14.91 -6.64
N ARG A 125 -19.74 13.69 -7.16
CA ARG A 125 -21.01 13.23 -7.74
C ARG A 125 -22.09 13.07 -6.69
N ILE A 126 -21.75 12.52 -5.53
CA ILE A 126 -22.67 12.41 -4.40
C ILE A 126 -23.11 13.79 -3.90
N GLN A 127 -22.18 14.74 -3.70
CA GLN A 127 -22.49 16.11 -3.31
C GLN A 127 -23.40 16.81 -4.34
N SER A 128 -23.14 16.60 -5.63
CA SER A 128 -23.96 17.13 -6.71
C SER A 128 -25.39 16.57 -6.67
N ILE A 129 -25.53 15.26 -6.48
CA ILE A 129 -26.83 14.58 -6.35
C ILE A 129 -27.57 15.05 -5.09
N GLU A 130 -26.89 15.28 -3.97
CA GLU A 130 -27.51 15.82 -2.75
C GLU A 130 -28.06 17.23 -2.94
N VAL A 131 -27.31 18.10 -3.63
CA VAL A 131 -27.76 19.45 -3.98
C VAL A 131 -28.97 19.37 -4.93
N GLU A 132 -28.93 18.49 -5.93
CA GLU A 132 -30.05 18.27 -6.85
C GLU A 132 -31.29 17.71 -6.14
N LEU A 133 -31.14 16.74 -5.23
CA LEU A 133 -32.21 16.18 -4.41
C LEU A 133 -32.81 17.21 -3.44
N LYS A 134 -31.99 18.09 -2.86
CA LYS A 134 -32.48 19.22 -2.05
C LYS A 134 -33.27 20.23 -2.90
N ASN A 135 -32.93 20.37 -4.19
CA ASN A 135 -33.54 21.33 -5.10
C ASN A 135 -34.73 20.78 -5.91
N LYS A 136 -34.87 19.45 -6.06
CA LYS A 136 -35.94 18.79 -6.83
C LYS A 136 -36.54 17.60 -6.07
N GLN A 137 -37.85 17.63 -5.87
CA GLN A 137 -38.72 16.54 -5.37
C GLN A 137 -38.88 15.38 -6.40
N GLU A 138 -37.83 14.97 -7.11
CA GLU A 138 -37.86 13.80 -8.01
C GLU A 138 -37.06 12.65 -7.38
N GLU A 139 -37.69 11.97 -6.42
CA GLU A 139 -37.00 11.17 -5.40
C GLU A 139 -36.52 9.77 -5.86
N GLY A 140 -37.13 9.16 -6.88
CA GLY A 140 -36.93 7.73 -7.17
C GLY A 140 -35.62 7.35 -7.88
N ASN A 141 -35.30 8.02 -8.99
CA ASN A 141 -34.11 7.68 -9.79
C ASN A 141 -32.81 8.17 -9.15
N LEU A 142 -32.85 9.33 -8.49
CA LEU A 142 -31.68 9.92 -7.83
C LEU A 142 -31.29 9.14 -6.56
N GLN A 143 -32.25 8.64 -5.77
CA GLN A 143 -31.94 7.77 -4.62
C GLN A 143 -31.31 6.44 -5.04
N THR A 144 -31.74 5.88 -6.16
CA THR A 144 -31.18 4.61 -6.69
C THR A 144 -29.73 4.80 -7.13
N ASN A 145 -29.44 5.89 -7.84
CA ASN A 145 -28.08 6.24 -8.27
C ASN A 145 -27.15 6.52 -7.08
N LEU A 146 -27.65 7.20 -6.04
CA LEU A 146 -26.87 7.49 -4.83
C LEU A 146 -26.48 6.19 -4.11
N LYS A 147 -27.42 5.24 -3.97
CA LYS A 147 -27.15 3.94 -3.35
C LYS A 147 -26.09 3.12 -4.12
N GLN A 148 -26.13 3.15 -5.45
CA GLN A 148 -25.11 2.46 -6.27
C GLN A 148 -23.71 3.07 -6.07
N LEU A 149 -23.61 4.40 -6.00
CA LEU A 149 -22.34 5.08 -5.74
C LEU A 149 -21.80 4.79 -4.33
N GLU A 150 -22.69 4.73 -3.32
CA GLU A 150 -22.32 4.31 -1.97
C GLU A 150 -21.79 2.86 -1.94
N GLU A 151 -22.46 1.93 -2.63
CA GLU A 151 -22.02 0.53 -2.73
C GLU A 151 -20.67 0.38 -3.45
N GLU A 152 -20.45 1.16 -4.52
CA GLU A 152 -19.18 1.17 -5.25
C GLU A 152 -18.03 1.71 -4.37
N SER A 153 -18.25 2.80 -3.64
CA SER A 153 -17.26 3.34 -2.71
C SER A 153 -16.95 2.37 -1.57
N MET A 154 -17.96 1.69 -1.00
CA MET A 154 -17.74 0.65 0.00
C MET A 154 -16.93 -0.53 -0.55
N ARG A 155 -17.15 -0.93 -1.81
CA ARG A 155 -16.39 -2.02 -2.44
C ARG A 155 -14.92 -1.64 -2.63
N GLN A 156 -14.64 -0.40 -3.01
CA GLN A 156 -13.27 0.10 -3.14
C GLN A 156 -12.56 0.19 -1.79
N LEU A 157 -13.27 0.64 -0.74
CA LEU A 157 -12.80 0.56 0.64
C LEU A 157 -12.42 -0.87 1.02
N PHE A 158 -13.27 -1.84 0.68
CA PHE A 158 -12.99 -3.26 0.96
C PHE A 158 -11.75 -3.77 0.22
N GLU A 159 -11.58 -3.41 -1.05
CA GLU A 159 -10.41 -3.81 -1.84
C GLU A 159 -9.11 -3.21 -1.27
N ALA A 160 -9.14 -1.94 -0.86
CA ALA A 160 -8.03 -1.28 -0.20
C ALA A 160 -7.72 -1.90 1.17
N GLU A 161 -8.73 -2.15 2.00
CA GLU A 161 -8.55 -2.79 3.31
C GLU A 161 -8.04 -4.23 3.20
N ALA A 162 -8.55 -5.02 2.25
CA ALA A 162 -8.07 -6.37 2.00
C ALA A 162 -6.57 -6.38 1.67
N LEU A 163 -6.08 -5.40 0.92
CA LEU A 163 -4.66 -5.27 0.62
C LEU A 163 -3.84 -4.67 1.78
N LEU A 164 -4.47 -3.85 2.62
CA LEU A 164 -3.89 -3.46 3.91
C LEU A 164 -3.75 -4.65 4.86
N GLU A 165 -4.70 -5.59 4.87
CA GLU A 165 -4.73 -6.77 5.75
C GLU A 165 -3.91 -7.94 5.20
N LEU A 166 -3.88 -8.17 3.89
CA LEU A 166 -3.06 -9.21 3.23
C LEU A 166 -1.55 -8.99 3.37
N ARG A 167 -1.12 -7.85 3.93
CA ARG A 167 0.28 -7.57 4.32
C ARG A 167 0.49 -7.39 5.82
N LYS A 168 -0.51 -7.67 6.67
CA LYS A 168 -0.24 -7.88 8.10
C LYS A 168 0.39 -9.28 8.22
N ASP A 169 1.72 -9.25 8.34
CA ASP A 169 2.71 -10.32 8.51
C ASP A 169 3.35 -10.93 7.24
N PRO A 170 4.69 -11.07 7.16
CA PRO A 170 5.71 -10.85 8.21
C PRO A 170 6.82 -9.86 7.79
N TYR A 171 6.91 -8.72 8.50
CA TYR A 171 8.18 -8.06 8.85
C TYR A 171 8.02 -7.39 10.20
#